data_AF-A0A971FEZ3-F1
#
_entry.id   AF-A0A971FEZ3-F1
#
_cell.length_a   1.000
_cell.length_b   1.000
_cell.length_c   1.000
_cell.angle_alpha   90.00
_cell.angle_beta   90.00
_cell.angle_gamma   90.00
#
_symmetry.space_group_name_H-M   'P 1'
#
loop_
_entity.id
_entity.type
_entity.pdbx_description
1 polymer ?
#
loop_
_entity_poly.entity_id
_entity_poly.type
_entity_poly.pdbx_seq_one_letter_code
_entity_poly.pdbx_strand_id
1 'polypeptide(L)'
;MLYAMEKRSQRAAFARGAACPRLRRALSAAVLLLLSACLTGCDFRQEAISLSNWTLDFSRNETPFTMYVWNNNPLIPKLTVGAEPDQPWILVNVREVVSDAPSDPDKGPFDRRVLFVRIDRTQLDEGEHTGKIVFTSKGIKPKEAKVRVVMDADGRLASLNIVNATSTYSSPYLIDFMFGVTDKKGNAVVAEPAQFFVEALEGDQAVGNNNGLQLRRASTLQLKMDLLMDYSQNMQERPGAVVVMEGTARDILLPALNTDAQVGVTEFHRDDREAQSVSGFTADRAHTRARIGDIQSEYVRGFFSGARLLDAVVTSCSKFEKGASKSEARYVVLFSDGYDTSSAATLDDAVERARDRSVRIYAVGCGEDANLPLLLDLTGRTGGAYFPADTTELLPAAVEEIVQNLEGQYILRWASLSRRNEPFRPSFSLTLGDARAGYKATDDFNPDGQRGDVLRGKLRVQDSGSPDGTTVLLRADYIPRFIREIHLFVRSDLAFSVGLVEPADEGLLAGWSMEVARAYGTAGYWVLLESPGPLLSFASFGPLVRFDFGGPVSEDQPLFEELYVDNGVYEDEVALDIAGFDNPTN
;
A
#
# COMPACT_ATOMS: atom_id res chain seq x y z
N MET A 1 28.45 96.81 -39.87
CA MET A 1 27.09 97.31 -39.56
C MET A 1 26.84 97.02 -38.07
N LEU A 2 27.26 97.89 -37.16
CA LEU A 2 26.57 99.11 -36.68
C LEU A 2 25.25 98.80 -35.96
N TYR A 3 25.29 98.75 -34.62
CA TYR A 3 24.70 99.72 -33.66
C TYR A 3 24.91 99.16 -32.24
N ALA A 4 25.92 99.58 -31.47
CA ALA A 4 26.03 100.82 -30.66
C ALA A 4 25.19 100.78 -29.36
N MET A 5 25.86 100.67 -28.20
CA MET A 5 25.93 101.66 -27.10
C MET A 5 24.89 101.36 -26.00
N GLU A 6 25.11 101.53 -24.68
CA GLU A 6 25.97 102.49 -23.99
C GLU A 6 26.24 102.10 -22.52
N LYS A 7 27.22 102.77 -21.92
CA LYS A 7 27.80 102.63 -20.56
C LYS A 7 27.10 103.53 -19.52
N ARG A 8 27.51 103.29 -18.24
CA ARG A 8 27.56 104.19 -17.04
C ARG A 8 26.27 104.32 -16.22
N SER A 9 26.27 104.51 -14.90
CA SER A 9 27.27 104.45 -13.81
C SER A 9 26.55 104.70 -12.46
N GLN A 10 27.27 104.42 -11.37
CA GLN A 10 27.21 105.08 -10.04
C GLN A 10 26.31 104.55 -8.90
N ARG A 11 27.03 104.16 -7.84
CA ARG A 11 26.95 104.57 -6.41
C ARG A 11 25.88 104.00 -5.47
N ALA A 12 26.42 103.25 -4.50
CA ALA A 12 26.28 103.37 -3.03
C ALA A 12 24.91 103.17 -2.36
N ALA A 13 24.81 102.18 -1.48
CA ALA A 13 24.70 102.37 -0.02
C ALA A 13 24.56 101.03 0.73
N PHE A 14 25.08 101.02 1.95
CA PHE A 14 25.07 99.96 2.97
C PHE A 14 23.68 99.47 3.37
N ALA A 15 23.53 98.16 3.65
CA ALA A 15 22.79 97.65 4.82
C ALA A 15 23.12 96.17 5.10
N ARG A 16 23.26 95.85 6.40
CA ARG A 16 23.64 94.55 6.99
C ARG A 16 22.60 93.45 6.76
N GLY A 17 23.03 92.18 6.67
CA GLY A 17 22.16 91.00 6.77
C GLY A 17 22.97 89.69 6.85
N ALA A 18 22.58 88.80 7.76
CA ALA A 18 23.35 87.69 8.30
C ALA A 18 23.52 86.42 7.41
N ALA A 19 24.36 85.50 7.90
CA ALA A 19 24.96 84.31 7.29
C ALA A 19 24.04 83.18 6.78
N CYS A 20 24.56 82.33 5.88
CA CYS A 20 24.43 80.85 5.97
C CYS A 20 25.38 80.07 5.02
N PRO A 21 26.15 79.08 5.51
CA PRO A 21 26.96 78.17 4.69
C PRO A 21 26.23 76.81 4.49
N ARG A 22 25.60 76.59 3.34
CA ARG A 22 24.85 75.33 3.07
C ARG A 22 24.98 74.76 1.64
N LEU A 23 26.08 75.01 0.92
CA LEU A 23 26.23 74.48 -0.45
C LEU A 23 27.30 73.41 -0.70
N ARG A 24 28.13 73.04 0.30
CA ARG A 24 29.18 72.01 0.10
C ARG A 24 28.86 70.61 0.60
N ARG A 25 27.77 70.40 1.36
CA ARG A 25 27.38 69.06 1.88
C ARG A 25 26.40 68.29 0.99
N ALA A 26 25.76 68.94 0.01
CA ALA A 26 24.73 68.31 -0.81
C ALA A 26 25.29 67.43 -1.95
N LEU A 27 26.45 67.79 -2.54
CA LEU A 27 27.04 66.98 -3.62
C LEU A 27 27.67 65.67 -3.13
N SER A 28 28.21 65.62 -1.90
CA SER A 28 28.83 64.39 -1.37
C SER A 28 27.79 63.37 -0.88
N ALA A 29 26.63 63.83 -0.40
CA ALA A 29 25.54 62.95 0.04
C ALA A 29 24.79 62.32 -1.15
N ALA A 30 24.61 63.06 -2.25
CA ALA A 30 23.95 62.55 -3.45
C ALA A 30 24.77 61.45 -4.14
N VAL A 31 26.10 61.56 -4.16
CA VAL A 31 27.00 60.51 -4.71
C VAL A 31 27.02 59.27 -3.81
N LEU A 32 27.00 59.43 -2.48
CA LEU A 32 26.89 58.28 -1.56
C LEU A 32 25.50 57.60 -1.61
N LEU A 33 24.41 58.35 -1.81
CA LEU A 33 23.05 57.82 -1.95
C LEU A 33 22.82 57.11 -3.29
N LEU A 34 23.47 57.57 -4.37
CA LEU A 34 23.47 56.88 -5.66
C LEU A 34 24.34 55.61 -5.64
N LEU A 35 25.43 55.58 -4.88
CA LEU A 35 26.23 54.37 -4.64
C LEU A 35 25.53 53.35 -3.73
N SER A 36 24.76 53.78 -2.71
CA SER A 36 23.99 52.87 -1.86
C SER A 36 22.70 52.36 -2.53
N ALA A 37 22.09 53.13 -3.44
CA ALA A 37 20.96 52.69 -4.24
C ALA A 37 21.34 51.72 -5.39
N CYS A 38 22.63 51.68 -5.79
CA CYS A 38 23.14 50.67 -6.73
C CYS A 38 23.60 49.37 -6.05
N LEU A 39 23.69 49.33 -4.72
CA LEU A 39 24.14 48.16 -3.95
C LEU A 39 22.98 47.29 -3.41
N THR A 40 21.73 47.71 -3.60
CA THR A 40 20.54 46.96 -3.11
C THR A 40 19.96 45.98 -4.14
N GLY A 41 20.54 45.89 -5.34
CA GLY A 41 20.01 45.06 -6.44
C GLY A 41 20.85 43.84 -6.84
N CYS A 42 22.09 43.71 -6.34
CA CYS A 42 22.97 42.60 -6.69
C CYS A 42 23.15 41.66 -5.50
N ASP A 43 22.68 40.42 -5.63
CA ASP A 43 23.03 39.35 -4.69
C ASP A 43 24.50 38.97 -4.90
N PHE A 44 25.38 39.40 -3.99
CA PHE A 44 26.83 39.18 -4.06
C PHE A 44 27.26 37.78 -3.58
N ARG A 45 26.31 36.90 -3.25
CA ARG A 45 26.62 35.51 -2.88
C ARG A 45 27.19 34.74 -4.06
N GLN A 46 28.11 33.82 -3.79
CA GLN A 46 28.72 32.97 -4.81
C GLN A 46 27.67 32.03 -5.42
N GLU A 47 27.78 31.75 -6.72
CA GLU A 47 27.01 30.66 -7.35
C GLU A 47 27.78 29.35 -7.18
N ALA A 48 27.15 28.36 -6.56
CA ALA A 48 27.73 27.03 -6.35
C ALA A 48 26.74 25.88 -6.58
N ILE A 49 25.43 26.15 -6.49
CA ILE A 49 24.37 25.15 -6.67
C ILE A 49 24.00 25.08 -8.15
N SER A 50 24.00 23.88 -8.71
CA SER A 50 23.45 23.57 -10.04
C SER A 50 22.31 22.56 -9.93
N LEU A 51 21.33 22.70 -10.81
CA LEU A 51 20.14 21.86 -10.91
C LEU A 51 20.03 21.30 -12.33
N SER A 52 19.59 20.05 -12.47
CA SER A 52 19.34 19.46 -13.81
C SER A 52 18.12 20.07 -14.49
N ASN A 53 17.12 20.49 -13.69
CA ASN A 53 15.85 21.05 -14.15
C ASN A 53 15.48 22.27 -13.30
N TRP A 54 14.90 23.27 -13.95
CA TRP A 54 14.43 24.52 -13.34
C TRP A 54 12.89 24.60 -13.31
N THR A 55 12.23 23.66 -13.97
CA THR A 55 10.78 23.52 -14.04
C THR A 55 10.43 22.04 -14.07
N LEU A 56 9.52 21.65 -13.20
CA LEU A 56 8.99 20.31 -13.01
C LEU A 56 7.50 20.39 -13.31
N ASP A 57 7.12 20.06 -14.55
CA ASP A 57 5.71 20.02 -14.95
C ASP A 57 5.23 18.57 -14.86
N PHE A 58 4.50 18.27 -13.79
CA PHE A 58 3.86 16.97 -13.62
C PHE A 58 2.65 16.83 -14.54
N SER A 59 2.00 17.93 -14.93
CA SER A 59 0.71 17.89 -15.61
C SER A 59 -0.23 16.91 -14.89
N ARG A 60 -0.68 15.83 -15.56
CA ARG A 60 -1.51 14.76 -14.99
C ARG A 60 -0.72 13.55 -14.49
N ASN A 61 0.60 13.57 -14.63
CA ASN A 61 1.47 12.46 -14.28
C ASN A 61 1.58 12.33 -12.76
N GLU A 62 1.48 11.10 -12.27
CA GLU A 62 1.58 10.74 -10.86
C GLU A 62 2.96 10.18 -10.50
N THR A 63 3.80 9.88 -11.50
CA THR A 63 5.15 9.36 -11.26
C THR A 63 6.04 10.43 -10.64
N PRO A 64 6.91 10.07 -9.68
CA PRO A 64 7.92 10.97 -9.14
C PRO A 64 8.79 11.59 -10.25
N PHE A 65 9.10 12.87 -10.13
CA PHE A 65 10.02 13.56 -11.02
C PHE A 65 11.44 13.48 -10.45
N THR A 66 12.37 12.98 -11.25
CA THR A 66 13.78 12.92 -10.85
C THR A 66 14.52 14.19 -11.27
N MET A 67 15.27 14.78 -10.35
CA MET A 67 16.21 15.85 -10.65
C MET A 67 17.55 15.64 -9.94
N TYR A 68 18.59 16.28 -10.46
CA TYR A 68 19.93 16.23 -9.88
C TYR A 68 20.33 17.61 -9.35
N VAL A 69 20.98 17.61 -8.20
CA VAL A 69 21.57 18.76 -7.53
C VAL A 69 23.07 18.51 -7.38
N TRP A 70 23.91 19.48 -7.74
CA TRP A 70 25.35 19.33 -7.55
C TRP A 70 26.06 20.65 -7.27
N ASN A 71 27.23 20.53 -6.68
CA ASN A 71 28.21 21.58 -6.53
C ASN A 71 28.94 21.80 -7.85
N ASN A 72 28.91 23.03 -8.38
CA ASN A 72 29.70 23.42 -9.56
C ASN A 72 30.94 24.26 -9.19
N ASN A 73 31.22 24.43 -7.90
CA ASN A 73 32.27 25.30 -7.41
C ASN A 73 33.44 24.50 -6.82
N PRO A 74 34.61 24.49 -7.49
CA PRO A 74 35.76 23.69 -7.08
C PRO A 74 36.41 24.20 -5.78
N LEU A 75 36.08 25.41 -5.34
CA LEU A 75 36.62 26.02 -4.12
C LEU A 75 35.85 25.61 -2.85
N ILE A 76 34.72 24.91 -2.98
CA ILE A 76 33.92 24.42 -1.87
C ILE A 76 34.04 22.90 -1.87
N PRO A 77 34.92 22.29 -1.07
CA PRO A 77 35.19 20.85 -1.14
C PRO A 77 33.95 19.98 -0.98
N LYS A 78 33.03 20.39 -0.10
CA LYS A 78 31.72 19.79 0.12
C LYS A 78 30.67 20.88 0.25
N LEU A 79 29.65 20.83 -0.59
CA LEU A 79 28.53 21.74 -0.56
C LEU A 79 27.30 21.00 -0.02
N THR A 80 26.85 21.41 1.17
CA THR A 80 25.57 20.99 1.72
C THR A 80 24.47 21.89 1.18
N VAL A 81 23.46 21.32 0.53
CA VAL A 81 22.34 22.03 -0.09
C VAL A 81 21.03 21.56 0.54
N GLY A 82 20.33 22.47 1.21
CA GLY A 82 18.97 22.24 1.68
C GLY A 82 17.97 22.40 0.53
N ALA A 83 16.96 21.54 0.46
CA ALA A 83 15.88 21.55 -0.52
C ALA A 83 14.54 21.72 0.20
N GLU A 84 13.97 22.93 0.12
CA GLU A 84 12.75 23.29 0.84
C GLU A 84 11.62 23.63 -0.12
N PRO A 85 10.57 22.80 -0.23
CA PRO A 85 9.35 23.14 -0.93
C PRO A 85 8.57 24.24 -0.20
N ASP A 86 7.98 25.15 -0.96
CA ASP A 86 7.16 26.24 -0.42
C ASP A 86 5.68 25.84 -0.21
N GLN A 87 5.27 24.70 -0.76
CA GLN A 87 3.94 24.14 -0.61
C GLN A 87 4.00 22.76 0.06
N PRO A 88 3.07 22.45 0.98
CA PRO A 88 3.03 21.17 1.70
C PRO A 88 2.69 19.98 0.80
N TRP A 89 2.08 20.22 -0.36
CA TRP A 89 1.77 19.19 -1.35
C TRP A 89 2.96 18.83 -2.25
N ILE A 90 4.08 19.56 -2.17
CA ILE A 90 5.32 19.22 -2.85
C ILE A 90 6.17 18.39 -1.88
N LEU A 91 6.32 17.11 -2.17
CA LEU A 91 7.11 16.20 -1.36
C LEU A 91 8.47 16.01 -2.01
N VAL A 92 9.54 16.10 -1.21
CA VAL A 92 10.91 15.77 -1.60
C VAL A 92 11.40 14.63 -0.73
N ASN A 93 12.15 13.70 -1.32
CA ASN A 93 12.65 12.54 -0.59
C ASN A 93 13.70 12.88 0.46
N VAL A 94 14.54 13.87 0.19
CA VAL A 94 15.55 14.36 1.12
C VAL A 94 15.48 15.88 1.21
N ARG A 95 15.62 16.40 2.43
CA ARG A 95 15.64 17.85 2.71
C ARG A 95 17.03 18.44 2.59
N GLU A 96 18.07 17.62 2.56
CA GLU A 96 19.46 18.04 2.46
C GLU A 96 20.25 17.06 1.59
N VAL A 97 21.13 17.58 0.74
CA VAL A 97 22.08 16.79 -0.04
C VAL A 97 23.49 17.36 0.10
N VAL A 98 24.49 16.49 0.15
CA VAL A 98 25.91 16.87 0.15
C VAL A 98 26.52 16.50 -1.19
N SER A 99 27.13 17.48 -1.87
CA SER A 99 27.79 17.29 -3.16
C SER A 99 29.25 17.72 -3.10
N ASP A 100 30.15 16.83 -3.51
CA ASP A 100 31.58 17.08 -3.56
C ASP A 100 31.95 18.06 -4.69
N ALA A 101 33.06 18.79 -4.49
CA ALA A 101 33.62 19.69 -5.49
C ALA A 101 33.94 18.96 -6.80
N PRO A 102 33.65 19.56 -7.97
CA PRO A 102 34.10 19.01 -9.23
C PRO A 102 35.62 19.20 -9.36
N SER A 103 36.29 18.24 -10.00
CA SER A 103 37.72 18.37 -10.33
C SER A 103 37.98 19.43 -11.40
N ASP A 104 37.01 19.63 -12.30
CA ASP A 104 37.00 20.70 -13.32
C ASP A 104 35.63 21.41 -13.26
N PRO A 105 35.58 22.73 -12.99
CA PRO A 105 34.33 23.48 -12.87
C PRO A 105 33.45 23.47 -14.13
N ASP A 106 34.06 23.32 -15.31
CA ASP A 106 33.36 23.39 -16.60
C ASP A 106 33.04 22.00 -17.15
N LYS A 107 33.87 20.99 -16.83
CA LYS A 107 33.81 19.66 -17.44
C LYS A 107 33.43 18.53 -16.48
N GLY A 108 33.49 18.77 -15.17
CA GLY A 108 33.28 17.74 -14.16
C GLY A 108 34.47 16.77 -14.03
N PRO A 109 34.24 15.51 -13.59
CA PRO A 109 32.96 14.96 -13.17
C PRO A 109 32.29 15.77 -12.05
N PHE A 110 30.96 15.87 -12.11
CA PHE A 110 30.15 16.50 -11.08
C PHE A 110 29.54 15.41 -10.20
N ASP A 111 29.65 15.57 -8.88
CA ASP A 111 28.98 14.70 -7.91
C ASP A 111 27.47 15.05 -7.86
N ARG A 112 26.71 14.43 -8.75
CA ARG A 112 25.26 14.66 -8.90
C ARG A 112 24.48 13.88 -7.85
N ARG A 113 23.85 14.62 -6.94
CA ARG A 113 22.95 14.07 -5.94
C ARG A 113 21.54 14.03 -6.48
N VAL A 114 20.88 12.89 -6.34
CA VAL A 114 19.51 12.68 -6.83
C VAL A 114 18.53 13.27 -5.82
N LEU A 115 17.51 13.96 -6.33
CA LEU A 115 16.36 14.43 -5.58
C LEU A 115 15.10 13.99 -6.34
N PHE A 116 14.21 13.29 -5.65
CA PHE A 116 12.90 12.92 -6.16
C PHE A 116 11.85 13.88 -5.64
N VAL A 117 11.05 14.41 -6.57
CA VAL A 117 9.94 15.32 -6.28
C VAL A 117 8.64 14.57 -6.56
N ARG A 118 7.67 14.69 -5.65
CA ARG A 118 6.32 14.12 -5.80
C ARG A 118 5.27 15.17 -5.46
N ILE A 119 4.06 14.92 -5.95
CA ILE A 119 2.89 15.70 -5.62
C ILE A 119 1.99 14.87 -4.72
N ASP A 120 1.68 15.39 -3.53
CA ASP A 120 0.56 14.92 -2.73
C ASP A 120 -0.73 15.51 -3.30
N ARG A 121 -1.32 14.79 -4.26
CA ARG A 121 -2.56 15.17 -4.93
C ARG A 121 -3.77 15.17 -3.98
N THR A 122 -3.67 14.54 -2.80
CA THR A 122 -4.74 14.54 -1.80
C THR A 122 -4.93 15.88 -1.09
N GLN A 123 -4.05 16.84 -1.34
CA GLN A 123 -4.13 18.19 -0.81
C GLN A 123 -4.65 19.22 -1.84
N LEU A 124 -4.91 18.78 -3.08
CA LEU A 124 -5.20 19.67 -4.21
C LEU A 124 -6.66 19.53 -4.65
N ASP A 125 -7.33 20.67 -4.84
CA ASP A 125 -8.63 20.74 -5.53
C ASP A 125 -8.46 20.71 -7.06
N GLU A 126 -9.58 20.59 -7.77
CA GLU A 126 -9.60 20.59 -9.24
C GLU A 126 -8.95 21.87 -9.81
N GLY A 127 -8.11 21.72 -10.84
CA GLY A 127 -7.46 22.84 -11.52
C GLY A 127 -5.94 22.75 -11.58
N GLU A 128 -5.31 23.88 -11.91
CA GLU A 128 -3.86 24.00 -12.03
C GLU A 128 -3.24 24.59 -10.76
N HIS A 129 -2.20 23.93 -10.26
CA HIS A 129 -1.48 24.31 -9.05
C HIS A 129 0.00 24.54 -9.34
N THR A 130 0.57 25.54 -8.68
CA THR A 130 1.99 25.90 -8.83
C THR A 130 2.65 26.11 -7.48
N GLY A 131 3.90 25.69 -7.36
CA GLY A 131 4.78 25.98 -6.23
C GLY A 131 6.24 25.95 -6.66
N LYS A 132 7.15 25.88 -5.71
CA LYS A 132 8.59 25.82 -5.96
C LYS A 132 9.35 25.09 -4.86
N ILE A 133 10.52 24.61 -5.23
CA ILE A 133 11.53 24.10 -4.29
C ILE A 133 12.67 25.10 -4.28
N VAL A 134 13.02 25.60 -3.09
CA VAL A 134 14.10 26.54 -2.87
C VAL A 134 15.32 25.78 -2.36
N PHE A 135 16.40 25.84 -3.13
CA PHE A 135 17.68 25.22 -2.82
C PHE A 135 18.59 26.25 -2.17
N THR A 136 19.02 25.98 -0.94
CA THR A 136 19.81 26.93 -0.14
C THR A 136 21.08 26.32 0.41
N SER A 137 22.13 27.12 0.50
CA SER A 137 23.36 26.78 1.21
C SER A 137 23.96 28.05 1.81
N LYS A 138 24.72 27.91 2.90
CA LYS A 138 25.24 29.05 3.66
C LYS A 138 26.20 29.89 2.81
N GLY A 139 25.88 31.17 2.60
CA GLY A 139 26.70 32.10 1.82
C GLY A 139 26.62 31.92 0.31
N ILE A 140 25.77 31.01 -0.17
CA ILE A 140 25.57 30.70 -1.60
C ILE A 140 24.24 31.28 -2.07
N LYS A 141 24.22 31.74 -3.31
CA LYS A 141 23.01 32.25 -3.95
C LYS A 141 22.00 31.10 -4.14
N PRO A 142 20.76 31.22 -3.62
CA PRO A 142 19.75 30.18 -3.76
C PRO A 142 19.39 29.92 -5.22
N LYS A 143 18.96 28.69 -5.50
CA LYS A 143 18.34 28.31 -6.78
C LYS A 143 16.90 27.89 -6.53
N GLU A 144 16.04 28.06 -7.52
CA GLU A 144 14.62 27.68 -7.44
C GLU A 144 14.27 26.75 -8.60
N ALA A 145 13.53 25.68 -8.31
CA ALA A 145 12.85 24.88 -9.31
C ALA A 145 11.34 25.09 -9.18
N LYS A 146 10.68 25.51 -10.27
CA LYS A 146 9.22 25.69 -10.29
C LYS A 146 8.54 24.33 -10.44
N VAL A 147 7.44 24.13 -9.73
CA VAL A 147 6.62 22.92 -9.80
C VAL A 147 5.23 23.30 -10.30
N ARG A 148 4.72 22.55 -11.28
CA ARG A 148 3.36 22.71 -11.83
C ARG A 148 2.68 21.35 -11.88
N VAL A 149 1.40 21.32 -11.51
CA VAL A 149 0.55 20.12 -11.57
C VAL A 149 -0.88 20.49 -11.98
N VAL A 150 -1.57 19.58 -12.65
CA VAL A 150 -2.97 19.72 -13.07
C VAL A 150 -3.80 18.59 -12.46
N MET A 151 -4.93 18.95 -11.86
CA MET A 151 -5.93 18.04 -11.28
C MET A 151 -7.19 18.08 -12.14
N ASP A 152 -7.60 16.94 -12.68
CA ASP A 152 -8.85 16.81 -13.47
C ASP A 152 -10.11 16.67 -12.57
N ALA A 153 -9.91 16.45 -11.27
CA ALA A 153 -10.96 16.40 -10.25
C ALA A 153 -10.40 16.84 -8.89
N ASP A 154 -11.26 17.15 -7.91
CA ASP A 154 -10.84 17.43 -6.54
C ASP A 154 -10.21 16.17 -5.92
N GLY A 155 -8.90 16.25 -5.63
CA GLY A 155 -8.16 15.15 -5.02
C GLY A 155 -8.30 15.12 -3.50
N ARG A 156 -8.87 16.15 -2.88
CA ARG A 156 -8.97 16.25 -1.43
C ARG A 156 -9.87 15.17 -0.88
N LEU A 157 -9.29 14.40 0.02
CA LEU A 157 -9.98 13.34 0.72
C LEU A 157 -11.00 13.95 1.70
N ALA A 158 -12.22 13.40 1.67
CA ALA A 158 -13.26 13.72 2.63
C ALA A 158 -12.93 13.10 4.00
N SER A 159 -13.80 13.29 5.00
CA SER A 159 -13.63 12.65 6.32
C SER A 159 -13.61 11.11 6.27
N LEU A 160 -14.14 10.51 5.19
CA LEU A 160 -14.15 9.08 4.91
C LEU A 160 -14.03 8.88 3.40
N ASN A 161 -13.18 7.95 2.97
CA ASN A 161 -12.91 7.69 1.55
C ASN A 161 -12.82 6.19 1.30
N ILE A 162 -13.20 5.77 0.09
CA ILE A 162 -13.05 4.40 -0.39
C ILE A 162 -11.89 4.39 -1.38
N VAL A 163 -10.87 3.56 -1.14
CA VAL A 163 -9.65 3.48 -1.94
C VAL A 163 -9.40 2.05 -2.43
N ASN A 164 -8.71 1.91 -3.56
CA ASN A 164 -8.34 0.61 -4.14
C ASN A 164 -9.50 -0.37 -4.27
N ALA A 165 -10.69 0.16 -4.56
CA ALA A 165 -11.91 -0.63 -4.71
C ALA A 165 -11.88 -1.45 -6.00
N THR A 166 -12.19 -2.73 -5.86
CA THR A 166 -12.26 -3.70 -6.96
C THR A 166 -13.55 -4.47 -6.84
N SER A 167 -14.23 -4.71 -7.97
CA SER A 167 -15.46 -5.50 -8.03
C SER A 167 -15.21 -6.87 -8.65
N THR A 168 -15.74 -7.92 -8.02
CA THR A 168 -15.69 -9.30 -8.54
C THR A 168 -17.10 -9.88 -8.60
N TYR A 169 -17.42 -10.56 -9.69
CA TYR A 169 -18.72 -11.19 -9.90
C TYR A 169 -18.57 -12.72 -9.97
N SER A 170 -19.48 -13.45 -9.33
CA SER A 170 -19.41 -14.90 -9.30
C SER A 170 -20.76 -15.59 -9.16
N SER A 171 -20.85 -16.85 -9.57
CA SER A 171 -22.03 -17.65 -9.36
C SER A 171 -22.15 -18.12 -7.90
N PRO A 172 -23.36 -18.09 -7.30
CA PRO A 172 -24.65 -17.76 -7.92
C PRO A 172 -25.05 -16.28 -7.70
N TYR A 173 -24.84 -15.43 -8.72
CA TYR A 173 -25.22 -14.01 -8.75
C TYR A 173 -24.60 -13.13 -7.65
N LEU A 174 -23.42 -13.51 -7.14
CA LEU A 174 -22.69 -12.77 -6.12
C LEU A 174 -21.98 -11.56 -6.71
N ILE A 175 -22.09 -10.46 -5.99
CA ILE A 175 -21.43 -9.18 -6.26
C ILE A 175 -20.58 -8.85 -5.04
N ASP A 176 -19.26 -8.79 -5.26
CA ASP A 176 -18.28 -8.48 -4.24
C ASP A 176 -17.56 -7.17 -4.55
N PHE A 177 -17.35 -6.36 -3.53
CA PHE A 177 -16.44 -5.22 -3.55
C PHE A 177 -15.39 -5.40 -2.48
N MET A 178 -14.11 -5.44 -2.86
CA MET A 178 -12.98 -5.37 -1.93
C MET A 178 -12.32 -4.01 -2.02
N PHE A 179 -12.17 -3.33 -0.88
CA PHE A 179 -11.70 -1.94 -0.83
C PHE A 179 -11.05 -1.60 0.52
N GLY A 180 -10.23 -0.56 0.53
CA GLY A 180 -9.73 0.08 1.75
C GLY A 180 -10.57 1.29 2.13
N VAL A 181 -10.58 1.65 3.41
CA VAL A 181 -11.23 2.87 3.91
C VAL A 181 -10.19 3.77 4.54
N THR A 182 -10.16 5.05 4.16
CA THR A 182 -9.18 6.02 4.70
C THR A 182 -9.83 7.31 5.17
N ASP A 183 -9.15 8.00 6.09
CA ASP A 183 -9.50 9.33 6.54
C ASP A 183 -9.05 10.41 5.53
N LYS A 184 -9.26 11.67 5.89
CA LYS A 184 -8.86 12.84 5.08
C LYS A 184 -7.33 12.99 4.88
N LYS A 185 -6.52 12.27 5.66
CA LYS A 185 -5.06 12.27 5.58
C LYS A 185 -4.54 11.04 4.82
N GLY A 186 -5.43 10.15 4.36
CA GLY A 186 -5.05 8.90 3.72
C GLY A 186 -4.72 7.77 4.69
N ASN A 187 -4.86 7.97 6.02
CA ASN A 187 -4.62 6.91 6.98
C ASN A 187 -5.78 5.92 6.97
N ALA A 188 -5.48 4.63 7.16
CA ALA A 188 -6.49 3.59 7.25
C ALA A 188 -7.49 3.87 8.39
N VAL A 189 -8.78 3.66 8.11
CA VAL A 189 -9.85 3.72 9.10
C VAL A 189 -10.24 2.30 9.49
N VAL A 190 -9.79 1.90 10.68
CA VAL A 190 -10.12 0.60 11.28
C VAL A 190 -11.34 0.76 12.17
N ALA A 191 -12.42 0.07 11.82
CA ALA A 191 -13.68 0.05 12.55
C ALA A 191 -14.31 -1.35 12.46
N GLU A 192 -15.21 -1.66 13.38
CA GLU A 192 -16.00 -2.88 13.29
C GLU A 192 -17.05 -2.73 12.17
N PRO A 193 -17.29 -3.76 11.34
CA PRO A 193 -18.29 -3.68 10.27
C PRO A 193 -19.67 -3.21 10.76
N ALA A 194 -20.07 -3.57 11.98
CA ALA A 194 -21.34 -3.17 12.60
C ALA A 194 -21.45 -1.65 12.90
N GLN A 195 -20.33 -0.92 12.89
CA GLN A 195 -20.33 0.54 13.05
C GLN A 195 -20.65 1.29 11.75
N PHE A 196 -20.55 0.61 10.60
CA PHE A 196 -20.89 1.20 9.32
C PHE A 196 -22.37 1.01 9.02
N PHE A 197 -23.01 2.09 8.56
CA PHE A 197 -24.26 1.98 7.84
C PHE A 197 -23.96 1.83 6.35
N VAL A 198 -24.51 0.78 5.73
CA VAL A 198 -24.21 0.39 4.34
C VAL A 198 -25.47 0.41 3.50
N GLU A 199 -25.39 1.08 2.36
CA GLU A 199 -26.42 1.09 1.33
C GLU A 199 -25.80 0.61 0.01
N ALA A 200 -26.51 -0.21 -0.74
CA ALA A 200 -26.07 -0.68 -2.05
C ALA A 200 -27.18 -0.55 -3.09
N LEU A 201 -26.79 -0.37 -4.36
CA LEU A 201 -27.68 -0.21 -5.50
C LEU A 201 -27.29 -1.16 -6.65
N GLU A 202 -28.29 -1.74 -7.30
CA GLU A 202 -28.22 -2.42 -8.59
C GLU A 202 -28.72 -1.46 -9.69
N GLY A 203 -27.79 -0.71 -10.29
CA GLY A 203 -28.17 0.46 -11.11
C GLY A 203 -28.78 1.53 -10.22
N ASP A 204 -30.08 1.79 -10.40
CA ASP A 204 -30.84 2.75 -9.59
C ASP A 204 -31.75 2.06 -8.54
N GLN A 205 -31.74 0.72 -8.47
CA GLN A 205 -32.58 -0.03 -7.54
C GLN A 205 -31.83 -0.34 -6.24
N ALA A 206 -32.45 -0.07 -5.09
CA ALA A 206 -31.87 -0.41 -3.81
C ALA A 206 -31.76 -1.92 -3.60
N VAL A 207 -30.60 -2.36 -3.11
CA VAL A 207 -30.37 -3.72 -2.63
C VAL A 207 -31.16 -3.90 -1.34
N GLY A 208 -32.11 -4.84 -1.34
CA GLY A 208 -32.99 -5.08 -0.20
C GLY A 208 -32.44 -6.09 0.81
N ASN A 209 -33.13 -6.23 1.94
CA ASN A 209 -32.75 -7.17 3.01
C ASN A 209 -32.61 -8.63 2.53
N ASN A 210 -33.36 -8.99 1.48
CA ASN A 210 -33.33 -10.35 0.92
C ASN A 210 -32.05 -10.65 0.13
N ASN A 211 -31.29 -9.65 -0.31
CA ASN A 211 -30.07 -9.84 -1.08
C ASN A 211 -28.89 -10.35 -0.23
N GLY A 212 -29.02 -10.36 1.10
CA GLY A 212 -27.94 -10.82 1.99
C GLY A 212 -26.76 -9.84 2.02
N LEU A 213 -27.01 -8.53 1.92
CA LEU A 213 -25.99 -7.49 1.94
C LEU A 213 -25.19 -7.54 3.25
N GLN A 214 -23.87 -7.74 3.14
CA GLN A 214 -22.97 -7.95 4.27
C GLN A 214 -21.64 -7.24 4.03
N LEU A 215 -21.27 -6.38 4.99
CA LEU A 215 -19.93 -5.83 5.10
C LEU A 215 -19.13 -6.67 6.11
N ARG A 216 -17.91 -7.05 5.74
CA ARG A 216 -16.97 -7.78 6.60
C ARG A 216 -15.57 -7.21 6.45
N ARG A 217 -14.69 -7.50 7.41
CA ARG A 217 -13.25 -7.24 7.24
C ARG A 217 -12.68 -8.13 6.16
N ALA A 218 -11.66 -7.65 5.45
CA ALA A 218 -10.98 -8.44 4.43
C ALA A 218 -10.27 -9.67 4.99
N SER A 219 -9.98 -9.71 6.31
CA SER A 219 -9.47 -10.89 7.02
C SER A 219 -10.43 -12.09 7.00
N THR A 220 -11.69 -11.91 6.59
CA THR A 220 -12.60 -13.02 6.32
C THR A 220 -12.22 -13.81 5.05
N LEU A 221 -11.43 -13.21 4.16
CA LEU A 221 -10.75 -13.91 3.08
C LEU A 221 -9.47 -14.54 3.62
N GLN A 222 -8.98 -15.59 2.96
CA GLN A 222 -7.67 -16.10 3.29
C GLN A 222 -6.61 -15.05 2.95
N LEU A 223 -5.88 -14.55 3.93
CA LEU A 223 -4.68 -13.77 3.67
C LEU A 223 -3.55 -14.70 3.21
N LYS A 224 -2.99 -14.47 2.02
CA LYS A 224 -1.72 -15.04 1.56
C LYS A 224 -0.71 -13.92 1.36
N MET A 225 0.44 -14.00 2.02
CA MET A 225 1.45 -12.96 2.01
C MET A 225 2.84 -13.56 1.81
N ASP A 226 3.62 -13.05 0.86
CA ASP A 226 5.04 -13.38 0.78
C ASP A 226 5.88 -12.21 1.28
N LEU A 227 6.78 -12.50 2.22
CA LEU A 227 7.77 -11.54 2.69
C LEU A 227 8.98 -11.63 1.76
N LEU A 228 9.17 -10.61 0.92
CA LEU A 228 10.29 -10.53 -0.02
C LEU A 228 11.39 -9.66 0.60
N MET A 229 12.47 -10.31 1.03
CA MET A 229 13.48 -9.70 1.90
C MET A 229 14.81 -9.52 1.15
N ASP A 230 15.29 -8.29 1.09
CA ASP A 230 16.53 -7.90 0.42
C ASP A 230 17.75 -8.02 1.34
N TYR A 231 18.68 -8.89 0.96
CA TYR A 231 19.95 -9.15 1.64
C TYR A 231 21.15 -8.79 0.75
N SER A 232 20.94 -7.99 -0.28
CA SER A 232 21.98 -7.51 -1.20
C SER A 232 23.04 -6.65 -0.50
N GLN A 233 24.14 -6.37 -1.20
CA GLN A 233 25.28 -5.63 -0.63
C GLN A 233 24.88 -4.29 -0.02
N ASN A 234 24.01 -3.50 -0.67
CA ASN A 234 23.57 -2.20 -0.12
C ASN A 234 22.85 -2.36 1.23
N MET A 235 22.02 -3.40 1.36
CA MET A 235 21.31 -3.70 2.60
C MET A 235 22.26 -4.17 3.71
N GLN A 236 23.29 -4.95 3.36
CA GLN A 236 24.29 -5.48 4.31
C GLN A 236 25.26 -4.40 4.79
N GLU A 237 25.64 -3.47 3.92
CA GLU A 237 26.54 -2.36 4.24
C GLU A 237 25.87 -1.28 5.08
N ARG A 238 24.52 -1.22 5.08
CA ARG A 238 23.76 -0.31 5.92
C ARG A 238 23.72 -0.82 7.37
N PRO A 239 24.30 -0.08 8.35
CA PRO A 239 24.39 -0.55 9.73
C PRO A 239 23.02 -0.89 10.32
N GLY A 240 22.85 -2.14 10.77
CA GLY A 240 21.64 -2.61 11.46
C GLY A 240 20.42 -2.85 10.58
N ALA A 241 20.45 -2.51 9.27
CA ALA A 241 19.28 -2.61 8.41
C ALA A 241 18.71 -4.03 8.33
N VAL A 242 19.57 -5.03 8.11
CA VAL A 242 19.13 -6.43 8.06
C VAL A 242 18.54 -6.91 9.39
N VAL A 243 19.19 -6.57 10.51
CA VAL A 243 18.72 -6.98 11.84
C VAL A 243 17.34 -6.38 12.14
N VAL A 244 17.13 -5.11 11.82
CA VAL A 244 15.84 -4.44 12.06
C VAL A 244 14.77 -4.90 11.07
N MET A 245 15.12 -5.14 9.80
CA MET A 245 14.23 -5.75 8.81
C MET A 245 13.72 -7.11 9.29
N GLU A 246 14.63 -8.01 9.70
CA GLU A 246 14.27 -9.33 10.24
C GLU A 246 13.43 -9.21 11.52
N GLY A 247 13.84 -8.35 12.45
CA GLY A 247 13.13 -8.13 13.71
C GLY A 247 11.72 -7.60 13.50
N THR A 248 11.54 -6.64 12.59
CA THR A 248 10.23 -6.04 12.29
C THR A 248 9.32 -7.06 11.61
N ALA A 249 9.81 -7.83 10.66
CA ALA A 249 9.04 -8.92 10.05
C ALA A 249 8.62 -9.96 11.12
N ARG A 250 9.55 -10.40 11.96
CA ARG A 250 9.34 -11.47 12.94
C ARG A 250 8.48 -11.09 14.12
N ASP A 251 8.65 -9.88 14.64
CA ASP A 251 8.19 -9.49 15.96
C ASP A 251 7.08 -8.42 15.91
N ILE A 252 6.84 -7.81 14.75
CA ILE A 252 5.75 -6.83 14.54
C ILE A 252 4.75 -7.34 13.51
N LEU A 253 5.20 -7.66 12.28
CA LEU A 253 4.28 -8.05 11.20
C LEU A 253 3.63 -9.40 11.47
N LEU A 254 4.42 -10.47 11.62
CA LEU A 254 3.89 -11.84 11.75
C LEU A 254 2.90 -12.02 12.92
N PRO A 255 3.13 -11.44 14.11
CA PRO A 255 2.19 -11.55 15.23
C PRO A 255 0.90 -10.75 15.05
N ALA A 256 0.88 -9.72 14.19
CA ALA A 256 -0.28 -8.86 13.97
C ALA A 256 -1.28 -9.43 12.93
N LEU A 257 -0.86 -10.41 12.12
CA LEU A 257 -1.73 -11.05 11.14
C LEU A 257 -2.70 -12.03 11.82
N ASN A 258 -3.87 -12.25 11.21
CA ASN A 258 -4.84 -13.24 11.68
C ASN A 258 -4.25 -14.66 11.76
N THR A 259 -4.85 -15.47 12.62
CA THR A 259 -4.32 -16.80 13.02
C THR A 259 -4.18 -17.77 11.85
N ASP A 260 -4.93 -17.55 10.79
CA ASP A 260 -4.97 -18.39 9.60
C ASP A 260 -4.21 -17.82 8.40
N ALA A 261 -3.67 -16.60 8.47
CA ALA A 261 -2.85 -16.04 7.38
C ALA A 261 -1.74 -17.01 6.95
N GLN A 262 -1.57 -17.15 5.65
CA GLN A 262 -0.54 -18.01 5.09
C GLN A 262 0.62 -17.13 4.63
N VAL A 263 1.74 -17.24 5.34
CA VAL A 263 2.92 -16.42 5.09
C VAL A 263 4.03 -17.27 4.50
N GLY A 264 4.58 -16.81 3.38
CA GLY A 264 5.80 -17.34 2.78
C GLY A 264 6.94 -16.35 2.97
N VAL A 265 8.17 -16.82 2.75
CA VAL A 265 9.36 -15.97 2.77
C VAL A 265 10.21 -16.26 1.54
N THR A 266 10.64 -15.20 0.87
CA THR A 266 11.55 -15.23 -0.28
C THR A 266 12.68 -14.24 -0.02
N GLU A 267 13.92 -14.64 -0.30
CA GLU A 267 15.10 -13.78 -0.13
C GLU A 267 15.87 -13.63 -1.44
N PHE A 268 16.61 -12.53 -1.58
CA PHE A 268 17.65 -12.39 -2.59
C PHE A 268 18.85 -11.62 -2.03
N HIS A 269 20.05 -11.98 -2.48
CA HIS A 269 21.30 -11.40 -1.94
C HIS A 269 22.43 -11.23 -2.96
N ARG A 270 22.27 -11.70 -4.20
CA ARG A 270 23.34 -11.75 -5.22
C ARG A 270 22.85 -11.45 -6.64
N ASP A 271 23.75 -10.93 -7.45
CA ASP A 271 23.57 -10.62 -8.88
C ASP A 271 23.61 -11.86 -9.79
N ASP A 272 24.29 -12.92 -9.37
CA ASP A 272 24.49 -14.16 -10.14
C ASP A 272 23.58 -15.32 -9.72
N ARG A 273 22.63 -15.08 -8.81
CA ARG A 273 21.72 -16.11 -8.29
C ARG A 273 20.28 -15.63 -8.26
N GLU A 274 19.35 -16.51 -8.62
CA GLU A 274 17.91 -16.26 -8.48
C GLU A 274 17.50 -16.15 -7.01
N ALA A 275 16.43 -15.38 -6.75
CA ALA A 275 15.80 -15.32 -5.44
C ALA A 275 15.34 -16.70 -4.97
N GLN A 276 15.42 -16.95 -3.67
CA GLN A 276 15.16 -18.27 -3.08
C GLN A 276 13.96 -18.23 -2.16
N SER A 277 13.05 -19.20 -2.30
CA SER A 277 11.96 -19.41 -1.34
C SER A 277 12.52 -20.06 -0.08
N VAL A 278 12.58 -19.30 1.01
CA VAL A 278 13.07 -19.72 2.33
C VAL A 278 12.01 -20.55 3.07
N SER A 279 10.74 -20.16 2.89
CA SER A 279 9.58 -20.86 3.41
C SER A 279 8.41 -20.76 2.42
N GLY A 280 7.67 -21.86 2.26
CA GLY A 280 6.40 -21.89 1.54
C GLY A 280 5.30 -21.19 2.34
N PHE A 281 4.11 -21.05 1.75
CA PHE A 281 2.97 -20.46 2.46
C PHE A 281 2.53 -21.35 3.62
N THR A 282 2.63 -20.86 4.85
CA THR A 282 2.21 -21.57 6.06
C THR A 282 1.53 -20.62 7.06
N ALA A 283 0.62 -21.13 7.89
CA ALA A 283 0.08 -20.35 9.01
C ALA A 283 0.96 -20.41 10.26
N ASP A 284 1.98 -21.27 10.30
CA ASP A 284 2.87 -21.37 11.45
C ASP A 284 3.86 -20.22 11.51
N ARG A 285 3.55 -19.28 12.41
CA ARG A 285 4.38 -18.12 12.69
C ARG A 285 5.68 -18.49 13.39
N ALA A 286 5.73 -19.53 14.19
CA ALA A 286 6.96 -19.97 14.84
C ALA A 286 7.95 -20.51 13.81
N HIS A 287 7.48 -21.39 12.91
CA HIS A 287 8.27 -21.86 11.77
C HIS A 287 8.76 -20.69 10.90
N THR A 288 7.84 -19.81 10.49
CA THR A 288 8.19 -18.66 9.63
C THR A 288 9.24 -17.77 10.31
N ARG A 289 9.09 -17.47 11.61
CA ARG A 289 10.08 -16.69 12.38
C ARG A 289 11.44 -17.36 12.45
N ALA A 290 11.47 -18.68 12.67
CA ALA A 290 12.72 -19.44 12.69
C ALA A 290 13.41 -19.38 11.32
N ARG A 291 12.67 -19.64 10.24
CA ARG A 291 13.18 -19.57 8.86
C ARG A 291 13.76 -18.20 8.51
N ILE A 292 13.14 -17.10 8.94
CA ILE A 292 13.71 -15.76 8.77
C ILE A 292 15.05 -15.63 9.53
N GLY A 293 15.10 -16.10 10.77
CA GLY A 293 16.33 -16.05 11.59
C GLY A 293 17.50 -16.88 11.03
N ASP A 294 17.22 -17.85 10.17
CA ASP A 294 18.22 -18.72 9.53
C ASP A 294 18.74 -18.15 8.20
N ILE A 295 18.15 -17.09 7.64
CA ILE A 295 18.49 -16.60 6.29
C ILE A 295 19.98 -16.23 6.18
N GLN A 296 20.49 -15.45 7.13
CA GLN A 296 21.90 -15.03 7.12
C GLN A 296 22.87 -16.21 7.19
N SER A 297 22.57 -17.23 7.99
CA SER A 297 23.46 -18.38 8.24
C SER A 297 23.33 -19.49 7.20
N GLU A 298 22.16 -19.70 6.60
CA GLU A 298 21.89 -20.79 5.66
C GLU A 298 21.94 -20.36 4.19
N TYR A 299 21.48 -19.15 3.87
CA TYR A 299 21.35 -18.66 2.49
C TYR A 299 22.47 -17.69 2.14
N VAL A 300 22.55 -16.55 2.84
CA VAL A 300 23.49 -15.47 2.52
C VAL A 300 24.93 -15.89 2.78
N ARG A 301 25.21 -16.46 3.95
CA ARG A 301 26.52 -17.04 4.33
C ARG A 301 27.70 -16.08 4.13
N GLY A 302 27.46 -14.78 4.28
CA GLY A 302 28.45 -13.72 4.08
C GLY A 302 28.87 -13.51 2.62
N PHE A 303 28.15 -14.07 1.65
CA PHE A 303 28.45 -13.89 0.23
C PHE A 303 27.30 -13.17 -0.46
N PHE A 304 27.33 -11.85 -0.46
CA PHE A 304 26.34 -10.96 -1.06
C PHE A 304 26.99 -10.06 -2.11
N SER A 305 26.21 -9.62 -3.10
CA SER A 305 26.66 -8.76 -4.20
C SER A 305 25.51 -7.85 -4.67
N GLY A 306 25.40 -7.61 -5.98
CA GLY A 306 24.31 -6.82 -6.55
C GLY A 306 22.92 -7.40 -6.29
N ALA A 307 21.90 -6.62 -6.64
CA ALA A 307 20.50 -6.92 -6.40
C ALA A 307 19.77 -7.28 -7.70
N ARG A 308 18.98 -8.36 -7.65
CA ARG A 308 18.03 -8.78 -8.69
C ARG A 308 16.59 -8.60 -8.19
N LEU A 309 16.25 -7.38 -7.77
CA LEU A 309 14.98 -7.04 -7.13
C LEU A 309 13.79 -7.40 -8.02
N LEU A 310 13.82 -7.01 -9.30
CA LEU A 310 12.70 -7.25 -10.21
C LEU A 310 12.51 -8.73 -10.53
N ASP A 311 13.59 -9.49 -10.72
CA ASP A 311 13.51 -10.96 -10.82
C ASP A 311 12.92 -11.57 -9.54
N ALA A 312 13.32 -11.06 -8.38
CA ALA A 312 12.84 -11.55 -7.08
C ALA A 312 11.35 -11.27 -6.87
N VAL A 313 10.84 -10.11 -7.32
CA VAL A 313 9.41 -9.79 -7.35
C VAL A 313 8.65 -10.77 -8.25
N VAL A 314 9.19 -11.09 -9.44
CA VAL A 314 8.59 -12.09 -10.34
C VAL A 314 8.55 -13.47 -9.69
N THR A 315 9.62 -13.89 -9.03
CA THR A 315 9.70 -15.16 -8.29
C THR A 315 8.68 -15.22 -7.16
N SER A 316 8.63 -14.19 -6.32
CA SER A 316 7.69 -14.07 -5.19
C SER A 316 6.24 -14.12 -5.67
N CYS A 317 5.88 -13.32 -6.67
CA CYS A 317 4.54 -13.32 -7.24
C CYS A 317 4.18 -14.67 -7.91
N SER A 318 5.16 -15.42 -8.40
CA SER A 318 4.92 -16.72 -9.05
C SER A 318 4.55 -17.83 -8.05
N LYS A 319 4.75 -17.63 -6.74
CA LYS A 319 4.28 -18.54 -5.67
C LYS A 319 2.76 -18.58 -5.56
N PHE A 320 2.08 -17.51 -5.95
CA PHE A 320 0.61 -17.41 -5.92
C PHE A 320 0.02 -18.06 -7.17
N GLU A 321 -1.15 -18.70 -7.07
CA GLU A 321 -1.80 -19.33 -8.23
C GLU A 321 -2.25 -18.32 -9.29
N LYS A 322 -2.31 -18.77 -10.56
CA LYS A 322 -2.71 -17.89 -11.68
C LYS A 322 -4.18 -17.49 -11.62
N GLY A 323 -4.46 -16.21 -11.91
CA GLY A 323 -5.80 -15.63 -11.93
C GLY A 323 -6.19 -15.05 -10.57
N ALA A 324 -7.32 -14.33 -10.56
CA ALA A 324 -7.90 -13.82 -9.32
C ALA A 324 -8.47 -14.97 -8.50
N SER A 325 -8.06 -15.09 -7.24
CA SER A 325 -8.76 -15.92 -6.27
C SER A 325 -9.86 -15.10 -5.61
N LYS A 326 -11.07 -15.64 -5.63
CA LYS A 326 -12.26 -15.00 -5.05
C LYS A 326 -12.32 -15.16 -3.52
N SER A 327 -11.42 -15.97 -2.97
CA SER A 327 -11.37 -16.33 -1.55
C SER A 327 -10.06 -15.93 -0.87
N GLU A 328 -9.14 -15.28 -1.60
CA GLU A 328 -7.82 -14.90 -1.07
C GLU A 328 -7.53 -13.42 -1.25
N ALA A 329 -6.96 -12.80 -0.22
CA ALA A 329 -6.30 -11.50 -0.30
C ALA A 329 -4.79 -11.74 -0.41
N ARG A 330 -4.17 -11.28 -1.50
CA ARG A 330 -2.80 -11.64 -1.88
C ARG A 330 -1.85 -10.46 -1.84
N TYR A 331 -0.76 -10.58 -1.08
CA TYR A 331 0.21 -9.52 -0.85
C TYR A 331 1.66 -9.99 -1.01
N VAL A 332 2.51 -9.13 -1.54
CA VAL A 332 3.95 -9.21 -1.35
C VAL A 332 4.38 -8.01 -0.52
N VAL A 333 5.06 -8.25 0.59
CA VAL A 333 5.71 -7.19 1.38
C VAL A 333 7.20 -7.21 1.06
N LEU A 334 7.63 -6.26 0.24
CA LEU A 334 9.01 -6.06 -0.19
C LEU A 334 9.75 -5.17 0.82
N PHE A 335 10.81 -5.69 1.43
CA PHE A 335 11.75 -4.91 2.22
C PHE A 335 13.02 -4.69 1.39
N SER A 336 13.27 -3.48 0.91
CA SER A 336 14.41 -3.19 0.03
C SER A 336 14.72 -1.69 -0.04
N ASP A 337 15.94 -1.36 -0.43
CA ASP A 337 16.32 0.00 -0.83
C ASP A 337 15.87 0.35 -2.27
N GLY A 338 15.33 -0.61 -3.03
CA GLY A 338 14.80 -0.38 -4.37
C GLY A 338 15.83 -0.37 -5.51
N TYR A 339 17.12 -0.57 -5.23
CA TYR A 339 18.12 -0.61 -6.30
C TYR A 339 18.12 -1.98 -6.97
N ASP A 340 17.82 -1.99 -8.27
CA ASP A 340 17.99 -3.15 -9.12
C ASP A 340 19.27 -2.98 -9.95
N THR A 341 20.23 -3.89 -9.82
CA THR A 341 21.51 -3.79 -10.55
C THR A 341 21.67 -4.84 -11.64
N SER A 342 20.98 -5.97 -11.52
CA SER A 342 21.29 -7.18 -12.27
C SER A 342 20.08 -8.04 -12.67
N SER A 343 18.85 -7.54 -12.54
CA SER A 343 17.69 -8.32 -13.00
C SER A 343 17.67 -8.48 -14.51
N ALA A 344 17.17 -9.64 -14.96
CA ALA A 344 16.79 -9.82 -16.35
C ALA A 344 15.37 -9.27 -16.61
N ALA A 345 14.48 -9.40 -15.63
CA ALA A 345 13.13 -8.86 -15.65
C ALA A 345 13.15 -7.33 -15.63
N THR A 346 12.22 -6.74 -16.36
CA THR A 346 11.91 -5.32 -16.31
C THR A 346 10.86 -5.02 -15.24
N LEU A 347 10.67 -3.74 -14.93
CA LEU A 347 9.59 -3.31 -14.04
C LEU A 347 8.21 -3.69 -14.58
N ASP A 348 8.04 -3.65 -15.92
CA ASP A 348 6.80 -4.06 -16.57
C ASP A 348 6.53 -5.55 -16.38
N ASP A 349 7.56 -6.40 -16.50
CA ASP A 349 7.44 -7.85 -16.26
C ASP A 349 7.00 -8.15 -14.82
N ALA A 350 7.58 -7.45 -13.84
CA ALA A 350 7.24 -7.58 -12.42
C ALA A 350 5.79 -7.14 -12.15
N VAL A 351 5.37 -6.00 -12.72
CA VAL A 351 3.99 -5.48 -12.59
C VAL A 351 2.98 -6.41 -13.26
N GLU A 352 3.26 -6.89 -14.49
CA GLU A 352 2.38 -7.85 -15.17
C GLU A 352 2.26 -9.14 -14.36
N ARG A 353 3.37 -9.66 -13.83
CA ARG A 353 3.34 -10.86 -13.00
C ARG A 353 2.47 -10.68 -11.77
N ALA A 354 2.57 -9.55 -11.08
CA ALA A 354 1.76 -9.26 -9.90
C ALA A 354 0.26 -9.16 -10.27
N ARG A 355 -0.07 -8.45 -11.35
CA ARG A 355 -1.45 -8.29 -11.84
C ARG A 355 -2.08 -9.62 -12.25
N ASP A 356 -1.34 -10.45 -13.00
CA ASP A 356 -1.77 -11.79 -13.44
C ASP A 356 -2.14 -12.73 -12.28
N ARG A 357 -1.62 -12.45 -11.09
CA ARG A 357 -1.83 -13.20 -9.85
C ARG A 357 -2.68 -12.45 -8.83
N SER A 358 -3.18 -11.26 -9.19
CA SER A 358 -3.94 -10.37 -8.31
C SER A 358 -3.21 -10.08 -6.99
N VAL A 359 -1.90 -9.93 -7.06
CA VAL A 359 -1.02 -9.62 -5.92
C VAL A 359 -0.84 -8.10 -5.83
N ARG A 360 -1.07 -7.55 -4.65
CA ARG A 360 -0.71 -6.16 -4.31
C ARG A 360 0.68 -6.14 -3.69
N ILE A 361 1.56 -5.26 -4.17
CA ILE A 361 2.92 -5.13 -3.63
C ILE A 361 2.99 -3.96 -2.66
N TYR A 362 3.30 -4.24 -1.41
CA TYR A 362 3.64 -3.23 -0.40
C TYR A 362 5.15 -3.17 -0.30
N ALA A 363 5.74 -1.98 -0.46
CA ALA A 363 7.19 -1.80 -0.37
C ALA A 363 7.55 -0.97 0.85
N VAL A 364 8.39 -1.53 1.72
CA VAL A 364 9.05 -0.83 2.81
C VAL A 364 10.41 -0.35 2.29
N GLY A 365 10.53 0.96 2.08
CA GLY A 365 11.76 1.58 1.59
C GLY A 365 12.80 1.71 2.68
N CYS A 366 13.86 0.91 2.60
CA CYS A 366 14.92 0.90 3.59
C CYS A 366 15.98 1.97 3.28
N GLY A 367 16.05 3.02 4.10
CA GLY A 367 17.08 4.07 4.05
C GLY A 367 16.67 5.33 3.27
N GLU A 368 17.31 6.46 3.61
CA GLU A 368 17.06 7.79 3.02
C GLU A 368 17.35 7.88 1.51
N ASP A 369 18.20 6.98 1.01
CA ASP A 369 18.66 6.93 -0.37
C ASP A 369 17.93 5.90 -1.23
N ALA A 370 16.81 5.35 -0.72
CA ALA A 370 16.00 4.38 -1.44
C ALA A 370 15.59 4.88 -2.85
N ASN A 371 15.59 3.97 -3.82
CA ASN A 371 15.17 4.22 -5.20
C ASN A 371 13.64 4.36 -5.29
N LEU A 372 13.16 5.51 -4.83
CA LEU A 372 11.73 5.84 -4.77
C LEU A 372 11.00 5.73 -6.11
N PRO A 373 11.54 6.16 -7.27
CA PRO A 373 10.82 6.00 -8.53
C PRO A 373 10.45 4.57 -8.83
N LEU A 374 11.38 3.62 -8.62
CA LEU A 374 11.13 2.22 -8.88
C LEU A 374 10.09 1.67 -7.90
N LEU A 375 10.27 1.89 -6.59
CA LEU A 375 9.37 1.36 -5.57
C LEU A 375 7.95 1.93 -5.73
N LEU A 376 7.81 3.22 -6.01
CA LEU A 376 6.51 3.86 -6.16
C LEU A 376 5.79 3.46 -7.44
N ASP A 377 6.51 3.34 -8.56
CA ASP A 377 5.89 2.86 -9.80
C ASP A 377 5.44 1.39 -9.65
N LEU A 378 6.27 0.56 -9.00
CA LEU A 378 5.91 -0.83 -8.69
C LEU A 378 4.67 -0.93 -7.81
N THR A 379 4.63 -0.24 -6.66
CA THR A 379 3.49 -0.32 -5.73
C THR A 379 2.24 0.31 -6.34
N GLY A 380 2.38 1.48 -6.99
CA GLY A 380 1.24 2.19 -7.59
C GLY A 380 0.58 1.39 -8.71
N ARG A 381 1.37 0.76 -9.59
CA ARG A 381 0.84 -0.04 -10.70
C ARG A 381 0.26 -1.39 -10.26
N THR A 382 0.58 -1.87 -9.07
CA THR A 382 0.04 -3.12 -8.50
C THR A 382 -1.10 -2.90 -7.51
N GLY A 383 -1.52 -1.65 -7.29
CA GLY A 383 -2.58 -1.30 -6.33
C GLY A 383 -2.16 -1.50 -4.87
N GLY A 384 -0.85 -1.49 -4.61
CA GLY A 384 -0.27 -1.51 -3.27
C GLY A 384 0.16 -0.13 -2.79
N ALA A 385 1.05 -0.09 -1.80
CA ALA A 385 1.50 1.14 -1.16
C ALA A 385 2.98 1.11 -0.81
N TYR A 386 3.59 2.29 -0.78
CA TYR A 386 4.97 2.49 -0.35
C TYR A 386 5.00 3.06 1.07
N PHE A 387 5.83 2.47 1.92
CA PHE A 387 5.99 2.82 3.33
C PHE A 387 7.44 3.27 3.55
N PRO A 388 7.68 4.57 3.83
CA PRO A 388 9.04 5.09 4.01
C PRO A 388 9.63 4.65 5.34
N ALA A 389 10.89 4.18 5.31
CA ALA A 389 11.72 3.97 6.48
C ALA A 389 13.12 4.57 6.25
N ASP A 390 13.18 5.91 6.25
CA ASP A 390 14.38 6.71 5.96
C ASP A 390 15.55 6.33 6.88
N THR A 391 15.25 5.93 8.11
CA THR A 391 16.21 5.36 9.05
C THR A 391 15.75 3.99 9.52
N THR A 392 16.69 3.18 10.00
CA THR A 392 16.40 1.85 10.52
C THR A 392 15.38 1.87 11.66
N GLU A 393 15.33 2.95 12.45
CA GLU A 393 14.40 3.12 13.57
C GLU A 393 12.95 3.33 13.11
N LEU A 394 12.72 3.68 11.84
CA LEU A 394 11.38 3.89 11.27
C LEU A 394 10.77 2.63 10.67
N LEU A 395 11.56 1.56 10.47
CA LEU A 395 11.07 0.28 9.94
C LEU A 395 9.89 -0.30 10.76
N PRO A 396 9.93 -0.29 12.12
CA PRO A 396 8.79 -0.66 12.94
C PRO A 396 7.51 0.10 12.60
N ALA A 397 7.59 1.43 12.51
CA ALA A 397 6.43 2.28 12.24
C ALA A 397 5.86 2.06 10.83
N ALA A 398 6.73 1.85 9.83
CA ALA A 398 6.32 1.52 8.47
C ALA A 398 5.52 0.20 8.41
N VAL A 399 5.92 -0.81 9.20
CA VAL A 399 5.20 -2.08 9.27
C VAL A 399 3.92 -1.99 10.10
N GLU A 400 3.89 -1.20 11.16
CA GLU A 400 2.63 -0.89 11.87
C GLU A 400 1.61 -0.24 10.94
N GLU A 401 2.05 0.65 10.03
CA GLU A 401 1.19 1.24 9.01
C GLU A 401 0.68 0.20 8.00
N ILE A 402 1.49 -0.80 7.64
CA ILE A 402 1.05 -1.95 6.83
C ILE A 402 -0.06 -2.71 7.55
N VAL A 403 0.12 -3.01 8.84
CA VAL A 403 -0.88 -3.72 9.65
C VAL A 403 -2.21 -2.94 9.67
N GLN A 404 -2.16 -1.63 9.97
CA GLN A 404 -3.35 -0.78 9.95
C GLN A 404 -4.02 -0.75 8.57
N ASN A 405 -3.22 -0.71 7.49
CA ASN A 405 -3.74 -0.77 6.13
C ASN A 405 -4.41 -2.11 5.79
N LEU A 406 -3.97 -3.22 6.37
CA LEU A 406 -4.61 -4.53 6.21
C LEU A 406 -5.92 -4.60 7.02
N GLU A 407 -5.92 -4.08 8.24
CA GLU A 407 -7.11 -4.01 9.11
C GLU A 407 -8.18 -3.04 8.59
N GLY A 408 -7.77 -1.98 7.88
CA GLY A 408 -8.64 -1.00 7.24
C GLY A 408 -9.25 -1.46 5.90
N GLN A 409 -9.11 -2.75 5.56
CA GLN A 409 -9.73 -3.32 4.37
C GLN A 409 -10.99 -4.09 4.67
N TYR A 410 -11.96 -3.95 3.77
CA TYR A 410 -13.27 -4.55 3.90
C TYR A 410 -13.69 -5.21 2.59
N ILE A 411 -14.60 -6.16 2.73
CA ILE A 411 -15.34 -6.76 1.65
C ILE A 411 -16.84 -6.54 1.87
N LEU A 412 -17.51 -6.02 0.84
CA LEU A 412 -18.96 -5.92 0.79
C LEU A 412 -19.48 -6.95 -0.21
N ARG A 413 -20.39 -7.82 0.23
CA ARG A 413 -21.04 -8.82 -0.62
C ARG A 413 -22.55 -8.68 -0.57
N TRP A 414 -23.19 -8.94 -1.70
CA TRP A 414 -24.58 -9.36 -1.76
C TRP A 414 -24.83 -10.29 -2.96
N ALA A 415 -25.97 -10.99 -2.97
CA ALA A 415 -26.42 -11.72 -4.15
C ALA A 415 -27.54 -10.95 -4.85
N SER A 416 -27.41 -10.75 -6.17
CA SER A 416 -28.49 -10.16 -6.96
C SER A 416 -29.68 -11.11 -7.04
N LEU A 417 -30.88 -10.56 -6.92
CA LEU A 417 -32.13 -11.27 -7.14
C LEU A 417 -32.64 -11.12 -8.58
N SER A 418 -31.99 -10.27 -9.38
CA SER A 418 -32.33 -10.15 -10.80
C SER A 418 -31.96 -11.43 -11.54
N ARG A 419 -32.89 -11.92 -12.36
CA ARG A 419 -32.71 -13.04 -13.28
C ARG A 419 -32.86 -12.60 -14.74
N ARG A 420 -33.07 -11.30 -14.96
CA ARG A 420 -33.19 -10.72 -16.29
C ARG A 420 -31.80 -10.63 -16.91
N ASN A 421 -31.71 -10.87 -18.22
CA ASN A 421 -30.48 -10.63 -18.97
C ASN A 421 -30.35 -9.13 -19.30
N GLU A 422 -30.24 -8.34 -18.24
CA GLU A 422 -30.12 -6.88 -18.28
C GLU A 422 -28.94 -6.50 -17.38
N PRO A 423 -27.79 -6.13 -17.97
CA PRO A 423 -26.65 -5.68 -17.18
C PRO A 423 -26.96 -4.39 -16.44
N PHE A 424 -26.39 -4.24 -15.25
CA PHE A 424 -26.48 -3.00 -14.48
C PHE A 424 -25.16 -2.68 -13.79
N ARG A 425 -24.98 -1.42 -13.41
CA ARG A 425 -23.79 -0.99 -12.68
C ARG A 425 -24.03 -1.01 -11.17
N PRO A 426 -23.41 -1.92 -10.41
CA PRO A 426 -23.56 -1.91 -8.96
C PRO A 426 -22.79 -0.75 -8.32
N SER A 427 -23.31 -0.23 -7.21
CA SER A 427 -22.65 0.78 -6.39
C SER A 427 -23.01 0.60 -4.92
N PHE A 428 -22.22 1.21 -4.04
CA PHE A 428 -22.51 1.23 -2.61
C PHE A 428 -22.04 2.53 -1.96
N SER A 429 -22.53 2.77 -0.75
CA SER A 429 -22.03 3.82 0.13
C SER A 429 -21.93 3.34 1.57
N LEU A 430 -20.93 3.86 2.26
CA LEU A 430 -20.64 3.63 3.67
C LEU A 430 -20.82 4.93 4.43
N THR A 431 -21.41 4.84 5.62
CA THR A 431 -21.47 5.94 6.57
C THR A 431 -20.91 5.47 7.91
N LEU A 432 -19.97 6.24 8.47
CA LEU A 432 -19.36 6.02 9.78
C LEU A 432 -19.46 7.33 10.59
N GLY A 433 -20.31 7.33 11.62
CA GLY A 433 -20.70 8.58 12.29
C GLY A 433 -21.34 9.56 11.29
N ASP A 434 -20.80 10.77 11.18
CA ASP A 434 -21.27 11.81 10.24
C ASP A 434 -20.55 11.75 8.87
N ALA A 435 -19.56 10.88 8.70
CA ALA A 435 -18.77 10.79 7.48
C ALA A 435 -19.36 9.74 6.52
N ARG A 436 -19.43 10.07 5.22
CA ARG A 436 -19.96 9.19 4.18
C ARG A 436 -19.01 9.09 2.99
N ALA A 437 -18.86 7.89 2.45
CA ALA A 437 -18.12 7.60 1.22
C ALA A 437 -18.97 6.73 0.29
N GLY A 438 -18.78 6.84 -1.02
CA GLY A 438 -19.50 6.02 -2.00
C GLY A 438 -18.59 5.57 -3.14
N TYR A 439 -18.90 4.40 -3.70
CA TYR A 439 -18.18 3.84 -4.83
C TYR A 439 -19.15 3.19 -5.82
N LYS A 440 -18.86 3.37 -7.12
CA LYS A 440 -19.58 2.77 -8.24
C LYS A 440 -18.59 1.94 -9.05
N ALA A 441 -18.98 0.71 -9.39
CA ALA A 441 -18.10 -0.22 -10.09
C ALA A 441 -17.60 0.33 -11.44
N THR A 442 -16.50 -0.21 -11.93
CA THR A 442 -15.94 0.09 -13.26
C THR A 442 -16.55 -0.74 -14.38
N ASP A 443 -17.15 -1.89 -14.04
CA ASP A 443 -17.73 -2.84 -14.99
C ASP A 443 -19.19 -3.15 -14.63
N ASP A 444 -19.98 -3.57 -15.63
CA ASP A 444 -21.38 -3.97 -15.40
C ASP A 444 -21.46 -5.38 -14.83
N PHE A 445 -22.37 -5.59 -13.89
CA PHE A 445 -22.79 -6.93 -13.51
C PHE A 445 -23.79 -7.46 -14.53
N ASN A 446 -23.50 -8.63 -15.11
CA ASN A 446 -24.43 -9.34 -15.98
C ASN A 446 -25.00 -10.58 -15.26
N PRO A 447 -26.29 -10.57 -14.86
CA PRO A 447 -26.90 -11.73 -14.18
C PRO A 447 -26.81 -13.03 -15.00
N ASP A 448 -26.90 -12.95 -16.32
CA ASP A 448 -26.87 -14.12 -17.21
C ASP A 448 -25.53 -14.87 -17.14
N GLY A 449 -24.44 -14.12 -17.00
CA GLY A 449 -23.08 -14.66 -16.89
C GLY A 449 -22.75 -15.22 -15.50
N GLN A 450 -23.58 -14.95 -14.48
CA GLN A 450 -23.35 -15.35 -13.09
C GLN A 450 -24.40 -16.33 -12.57
N ARG A 451 -25.07 -17.04 -13.48
CA ARG A 451 -26.03 -18.10 -13.13
C ARG A 451 -25.36 -19.18 -12.30
N GLY A 452 -26.12 -19.72 -11.37
CA GLY A 452 -25.74 -20.86 -10.55
C GLY A 452 -26.91 -21.30 -9.69
N ASP A 453 -26.76 -22.43 -9.03
CA ASP A 453 -27.75 -22.91 -8.08
C ASP A 453 -27.66 -22.11 -6.78
N VAL A 454 -28.77 -21.46 -6.41
CA VAL A 454 -28.88 -20.63 -5.19
C VAL A 454 -29.23 -21.45 -3.94
N LEU A 455 -29.59 -22.72 -4.11
CA LEU A 455 -29.92 -23.65 -3.04
C LEU A 455 -28.70 -24.49 -2.61
N ARG A 456 -27.66 -24.54 -3.47
CA ARG A 456 -26.40 -25.25 -3.22
C ARG A 456 -25.35 -24.33 -2.61
N GLY A 457 -25.19 -24.43 -1.30
CA GLY A 457 -24.08 -23.82 -0.58
C GLY A 457 -22.75 -24.45 -0.94
N LYS A 458 -21.70 -23.63 -0.91
CA LYS A 458 -20.34 -24.04 -1.25
C LYS A 458 -19.44 -23.81 -0.05
N LEU A 459 -18.88 -24.88 0.45
CA LEU A 459 -17.89 -24.90 1.50
C LEU A 459 -16.56 -25.34 0.91
N ARG A 460 -15.46 -24.93 1.53
CA ARG A 460 -14.11 -25.31 1.12
C ARG A 460 -13.24 -25.57 2.33
N VAL A 461 -12.40 -26.58 2.20
CA VAL A 461 -11.34 -26.87 3.16
C VAL A 461 -10.11 -26.02 2.83
N GLN A 462 -9.50 -25.48 3.88
CA GLN A 462 -8.28 -24.71 3.80
C GLN A 462 -7.32 -25.18 4.88
N ASP A 463 -6.33 -25.94 4.49
CA ASP A 463 -5.27 -26.41 5.36
C ASP A 463 -4.09 -25.43 5.41
N SER A 464 -3.42 -25.43 6.55
CA SER A 464 -2.14 -24.79 6.77
C SER A 464 -1.27 -25.75 7.58
N GLY A 465 -0.27 -26.32 6.92
CA GLY A 465 0.68 -27.25 7.54
C GLY A 465 1.91 -26.52 8.07
N SER A 466 2.52 -27.10 9.10
CA SER A 466 3.83 -26.74 9.60
C SER A 466 4.55 -27.95 10.19
N PRO A 467 5.86 -27.83 10.52
CA PRO A 467 6.58 -28.89 11.21
C PRO A 467 6.00 -29.27 12.58
N ASP A 468 5.20 -28.39 13.20
CA ASP A 468 4.69 -28.55 14.57
C ASP A 468 3.21 -28.95 14.62
N GLY A 469 2.46 -28.81 13.51
CA GLY A 469 1.04 -29.14 13.45
C GLY A 469 0.41 -28.83 12.10
N THR A 470 -0.81 -29.32 11.88
CA THR A 470 -1.62 -28.92 10.73
C THR A 470 -2.96 -28.38 11.23
N THR A 471 -3.29 -27.16 10.83
CA THR A 471 -4.59 -26.55 11.10
C THR A 471 -5.40 -26.56 9.82
N VAL A 472 -6.69 -26.85 9.93
CA VAL A 472 -7.59 -26.87 8.78
C VAL A 472 -8.85 -26.08 9.10
N LEU A 473 -9.18 -25.12 8.25
CA LEU A 473 -10.41 -24.34 8.33
C LEU A 473 -11.41 -24.83 7.30
N LEU A 474 -12.63 -25.10 7.76
CA LEU A 474 -13.79 -25.18 6.88
C LEU A 474 -14.35 -23.78 6.70
N ARG A 475 -14.41 -23.30 5.47
CA ARG A 475 -14.90 -21.97 5.12
C ARG A 475 -16.14 -22.09 4.23
N ALA A 476 -17.05 -21.13 4.34
CA ALA A 476 -18.11 -20.92 3.39
C ALA A 476 -17.67 -19.96 2.29
N ASP A 477 -17.76 -20.39 1.03
CA ASP A 477 -17.68 -19.52 -0.13
C ASP A 477 -19.07 -18.94 -0.47
N TYR A 478 -20.14 -19.68 -0.15
CA TYR A 478 -21.53 -19.25 -0.30
C TYR A 478 -22.48 -20.05 0.61
N ILE A 479 -23.33 -19.33 1.37
CA ILE A 479 -24.40 -19.91 2.18
C ILE A 479 -25.78 -19.65 1.53
N PRO A 480 -26.60 -20.69 1.29
CA PRO A 480 -27.97 -20.55 0.79
C PRO A 480 -28.92 -20.09 1.91
N ARG A 481 -30.20 -19.96 1.61
CA ARG A 481 -31.18 -19.55 2.64
C ARG A 481 -31.48 -20.69 3.60
N PHE A 482 -32.05 -20.33 4.75
CA PHE A 482 -32.67 -21.26 5.69
C PHE A 482 -31.71 -22.28 6.36
N ILE A 483 -30.41 -21.99 6.40
CA ILE A 483 -29.46 -22.76 7.20
C ILE A 483 -29.62 -22.40 8.68
N ARG A 484 -30.10 -23.35 9.49
CA ARG A 484 -30.22 -23.24 10.95
C ARG A 484 -29.30 -24.20 11.70
N GLU A 485 -28.91 -25.27 11.04
CA GLU A 485 -28.04 -26.31 11.56
C GLU A 485 -27.10 -26.82 10.47
N ILE A 486 -25.93 -27.32 10.87
CA ILE A 486 -24.96 -27.99 9.99
C ILE A 486 -24.50 -29.26 10.70
N HIS A 487 -24.78 -30.41 10.10
CA HIS A 487 -24.40 -31.72 10.62
C HIS A 487 -23.22 -32.23 9.81
N LEU A 488 -22.01 -32.05 10.31
CA LEU A 488 -20.79 -32.39 9.60
C LEU A 488 -20.30 -33.77 10.01
N PHE A 489 -20.17 -34.68 9.05
CA PHE A 489 -19.49 -35.95 9.26
C PHE A 489 -17.99 -35.78 8.98
N VAL A 490 -17.16 -36.28 9.89
CA VAL A 490 -15.70 -36.21 9.78
C VAL A 490 -15.11 -37.59 10.09
N ARG A 491 -14.36 -38.16 9.16
CA ARG A 491 -13.48 -39.32 9.40
C ARG A 491 -12.04 -38.91 9.06
N SER A 492 -11.14 -39.15 10.00
CA SER A 492 -9.70 -39.02 9.80
C SER A 492 -8.98 -40.16 10.53
N ASP A 493 -7.92 -40.66 9.93
CA ASP A 493 -6.99 -41.60 10.58
C ASP A 493 -6.01 -40.88 11.52
N LEU A 494 -6.01 -39.55 11.50
CA LEU A 494 -5.22 -38.69 12.37
C LEU A 494 -6.03 -38.23 13.57
N ALA A 495 -5.36 -38.06 14.71
CA ALA A 495 -5.98 -37.44 15.88
C ALA A 495 -6.19 -35.94 15.61
N PHE A 496 -7.42 -35.46 15.82
CA PHE A 496 -7.78 -34.07 15.66
C PHE A 496 -8.63 -33.55 16.82
N SER A 497 -8.60 -32.24 17.03
CA SER A 497 -9.62 -31.49 17.75
C SER A 497 -10.38 -30.57 16.80
N VAL A 498 -11.63 -30.25 17.12
CA VAL A 498 -12.47 -29.32 16.34
C VAL A 498 -13.05 -28.24 17.25
N GLY A 499 -13.12 -27.02 16.73
CA GLY A 499 -13.65 -25.83 17.41
C GLY A 499 -14.40 -24.91 16.44
N LEU A 500 -15.30 -24.07 16.98
CA LEU A 500 -15.85 -22.95 16.21
C LEU A 500 -14.76 -21.90 15.99
N VAL A 501 -14.83 -21.20 14.87
CA VAL A 501 -13.99 -20.02 14.67
C VAL A 501 -14.58 -18.85 15.45
N GLU A 502 -13.72 -18.17 16.21
CA GLU A 502 -14.13 -17.10 17.11
C GLU A 502 -14.52 -15.82 16.34
N PRO A 503 -15.35 -14.93 16.94
CA PRO A 503 -15.71 -13.65 16.31
C PRO A 503 -14.50 -12.79 15.91
N ALA A 504 -13.42 -12.83 16.70
CA ALA A 504 -12.19 -12.08 16.45
C ALA A 504 -11.48 -12.51 15.16
N ASP A 505 -11.67 -13.76 14.75
CA ASP A 505 -11.16 -14.33 13.50
C ASP A 505 -12.26 -14.40 12.42
N GLU A 506 -13.30 -13.54 12.52
CA GLU A 506 -14.40 -13.44 11.56
C GLU A 506 -15.25 -14.73 11.43
N GLY A 507 -15.34 -15.53 12.51
CA GLY A 507 -16.13 -16.76 12.54
C GLY A 507 -17.63 -16.57 12.26
N LEU A 508 -18.14 -17.22 11.22
CA LEU A 508 -19.54 -17.17 10.81
C LEU A 508 -20.51 -17.79 11.81
N LEU A 509 -20.07 -18.83 12.51
CA LEU A 509 -20.88 -19.59 13.48
C LEU A 509 -20.63 -19.13 14.91
N ALA A 510 -20.05 -17.95 15.10
CA ALA A 510 -19.85 -17.36 16.41
C ALA A 510 -21.16 -17.35 17.21
N GLY A 511 -21.15 -17.96 18.40
CA GLY A 511 -22.32 -18.08 19.28
C GLY A 511 -23.27 -19.24 18.99
N TRP A 512 -22.98 -20.08 17.99
CA TRP A 512 -23.66 -21.36 17.78
C TRP A 512 -23.22 -22.37 18.84
N SER A 513 -24.06 -23.37 19.11
CA SER A 513 -23.66 -24.53 19.90
C SER A 513 -22.98 -25.58 19.01
N MET A 514 -21.97 -26.25 19.55
CA MET A 514 -21.28 -27.35 18.90
C MET A 514 -21.27 -28.59 19.80
N GLU A 515 -21.77 -29.70 19.28
CA GLU A 515 -21.66 -31.02 19.90
C GLU A 515 -20.82 -31.93 19.00
N VAL A 516 -19.85 -32.64 19.60
CA VAL A 516 -19.01 -33.61 18.89
C VAL A 516 -19.27 -34.99 19.46
N ALA A 517 -19.77 -35.90 18.63
CA ALA A 517 -20.13 -37.25 19.04
C ALA A 517 -19.62 -38.29 18.05
N ARG A 518 -19.24 -39.48 18.53
CA ARG A 518 -18.83 -40.58 17.65
C ARG A 518 -20.04 -41.06 16.85
N ALA A 519 -19.89 -41.16 15.54
CA ALA A 519 -20.97 -41.64 14.67
C ALA A 519 -21.14 -43.16 14.82
N TYR A 520 -22.33 -43.58 15.27
CA TYR A 520 -22.62 -44.98 15.58
C TYR A 520 -22.38 -45.90 14.38
N GLY A 521 -21.66 -47.01 14.62
CA GLY A 521 -21.37 -47.99 13.57
C GLY A 521 -20.29 -47.56 12.57
N THR A 522 -19.65 -46.40 12.75
CA THR A 522 -18.58 -45.90 11.87
C THR A 522 -17.29 -45.60 12.64
N ALA A 523 -16.21 -45.30 11.90
CA ALA A 523 -14.97 -44.78 12.45
C ALA A 523 -14.93 -43.24 12.53
N GLY A 524 -16.01 -42.55 12.11
CA GLY A 524 -16.09 -41.08 12.09
C GLY A 524 -16.80 -40.46 13.29
N TYR A 525 -16.90 -39.14 13.24
CA TYR A 525 -17.55 -38.28 14.23
C TYR A 525 -18.57 -37.37 13.54
N TRP A 526 -19.68 -37.12 14.22
CA TRP A 526 -20.59 -36.03 13.92
C TRP A 526 -20.16 -34.79 14.69
N VAL A 527 -20.05 -33.67 13.97
CA VAL A 527 -19.93 -32.32 14.52
C VAL A 527 -21.25 -31.61 14.22
N LEU A 528 -22.10 -31.52 15.24
CA LEU A 528 -23.43 -30.94 15.16
C LEU A 528 -23.35 -29.46 15.55
N LEU A 529 -23.74 -28.59 14.62
CA LEU A 529 -23.65 -27.14 14.76
C LEU A 529 -25.07 -26.57 14.70
N GLU A 530 -25.51 -25.90 15.76
CA GLU A 530 -26.88 -25.37 15.85
C GLU A 530 -26.92 -23.89 16.19
N SER A 531 -27.78 -23.16 15.49
CA SER A 531 -28.00 -21.73 15.73
C SER A 531 -28.69 -21.45 17.07
N PRO A 532 -28.33 -20.36 17.78
CA PRO A 532 -29.05 -19.90 18.98
C PRO A 532 -30.42 -19.27 18.68
N GLY A 533 -30.86 -19.25 17.41
CA GLY A 533 -32.18 -18.77 17.00
C GLY A 533 -32.22 -18.25 15.56
N PRO A 534 -31.45 -17.19 15.22
CA PRO A 534 -31.43 -16.62 13.87
C PRO A 534 -30.86 -17.56 12.80
N LEU A 535 -31.38 -17.53 11.58
CA LEU A 535 -30.77 -18.27 10.47
C LEU A 535 -29.38 -17.72 10.14
N LEU A 536 -28.50 -18.57 9.63
CA LEU A 536 -27.25 -18.12 9.04
C LEU A 536 -27.56 -17.20 7.85
N SER A 537 -26.88 -16.06 7.79
CA SER A 537 -27.17 -15.03 6.80
C SER A 537 -26.98 -15.56 5.37
N PHE A 538 -27.98 -15.32 4.51
CA PHE A 538 -27.90 -15.67 3.09
C PHE A 538 -26.73 -14.99 2.39
N ALA A 539 -26.09 -15.70 1.46
CA ALA A 539 -24.91 -15.27 0.72
C ALA A 539 -23.71 -14.92 1.61
N SER A 540 -23.74 -15.33 2.89
CA SER A 540 -22.60 -15.19 3.79
C SER A 540 -21.43 -16.08 3.36
N PHE A 541 -20.25 -15.72 3.84
CA PHE A 541 -18.97 -16.31 3.51
C PHE A 541 -17.97 -16.02 4.63
N GLY A 542 -16.91 -16.82 4.70
CA GLY A 542 -15.91 -16.75 5.76
C GLY A 542 -15.72 -18.08 6.50
N PRO A 543 -14.89 -18.09 7.55
CA PRO A 543 -14.55 -19.31 8.28
C PRO A 543 -15.72 -19.79 9.18
N LEU A 544 -15.91 -21.11 9.27
CA LEU A 544 -16.97 -21.77 10.05
C LEU A 544 -16.39 -22.49 11.27
N VAL A 545 -15.56 -23.52 11.02
CA VAL A 545 -14.96 -24.38 12.04
C VAL A 545 -13.47 -24.59 11.75
N ARG A 546 -12.71 -24.84 12.82
CA ARG A 546 -11.28 -25.10 12.83
C ARG A 546 -11.03 -26.52 13.31
N PHE A 547 -10.20 -27.25 12.59
CA PHE A 547 -9.62 -28.53 12.97
C PHE A 547 -8.13 -28.33 13.26
N ASP A 548 -7.64 -28.97 14.32
CA ASP A 548 -6.23 -28.99 14.66
C ASP A 548 -5.76 -30.44 14.77
N PHE A 549 -4.72 -30.80 14.02
CA PHE A 549 -4.14 -32.13 13.97
C PHE A 549 -2.87 -32.20 14.80
N GLY A 550 -2.69 -33.31 15.53
CA GLY A 550 -1.53 -33.52 16.41
C GLY A 550 -0.26 -33.87 15.64
N GLY A 551 0.44 -32.85 15.14
CA GLY A 551 1.75 -32.96 14.48
C GLY A 551 1.74 -32.63 12.98
N PRO A 552 2.93 -32.54 12.36
CA PRO A 552 3.04 -32.29 10.92
C PRO A 552 2.44 -33.44 10.14
N VAL A 553 1.50 -33.14 9.25
CA VAL A 553 0.92 -34.11 8.33
C VAL A 553 1.69 -34.01 7.02
N SER A 554 2.19 -35.14 6.53
CA SER A 554 2.86 -35.19 5.21
C SER A 554 1.89 -34.75 4.11
N GLU A 555 2.35 -34.02 3.10
CA GLU A 555 1.50 -33.59 1.96
C GLU A 555 0.78 -34.78 1.28
N ASP A 556 1.41 -35.96 1.27
CA ASP A 556 0.85 -37.18 0.69
C ASP A 556 -0.20 -37.89 1.57
N GLN A 557 -0.37 -37.46 2.83
CA GLN A 557 -1.31 -38.06 3.77
C GLN A 557 -2.62 -37.26 3.80
N PRO A 558 -3.78 -37.88 3.53
CA PRO A 558 -5.05 -37.17 3.60
C PRO A 558 -5.37 -36.73 5.03
N LEU A 559 -5.72 -35.46 5.19
CA LEU A 559 -6.19 -34.90 6.48
C LEU A 559 -7.55 -35.45 6.87
N PHE A 560 -8.42 -35.66 5.88
CA PHE A 560 -9.73 -36.28 6.04
C PHE A 560 -9.87 -37.42 5.06
N GLU A 561 -10.29 -38.55 5.58
CA GLU A 561 -10.67 -39.71 4.80
C GLU A 561 -12.10 -39.55 4.24
N GLU A 562 -13.00 -38.97 5.04
CA GLU A 562 -14.34 -38.56 4.64
C GLU A 562 -14.70 -37.25 5.33
N LEU A 563 -15.30 -36.33 4.58
CA LEU A 563 -15.77 -35.05 5.09
C LEU A 563 -16.98 -34.60 4.27
N TYR A 564 -18.16 -34.53 4.86
CA TYR A 564 -19.38 -34.08 4.17
C TYR A 564 -20.39 -33.50 5.15
N VAL A 565 -21.30 -32.66 4.65
CA VAL A 565 -22.47 -32.21 5.41
C VAL A 565 -23.63 -33.15 5.11
N ASP A 566 -24.32 -33.63 6.14
CA ASP A 566 -25.58 -34.36 5.98
C ASP A 566 -26.66 -33.41 5.46
N ASN A 567 -26.98 -33.53 4.18
CA ASN A 567 -28.01 -32.70 3.54
C ASN A 567 -29.43 -33.20 3.83
N GLY A 568 -29.60 -34.35 4.50
CA GLY A 568 -30.91 -34.87 4.90
C GLY A 568 -31.61 -34.03 5.98
N VAL A 569 -30.89 -33.13 6.64
CA VAL A 569 -31.45 -32.17 7.62
C VAL A 569 -32.10 -30.96 6.94
N TYR A 570 -31.93 -30.80 5.63
CA TYR A 570 -32.46 -29.69 4.85
C TYR A 570 -33.69 -30.09 4.03
N GLU A 571 -34.61 -29.14 3.85
CA GLU A 571 -35.79 -29.27 2.99
C GLU A 571 -35.60 -28.49 1.68
N ASP A 572 -36.53 -28.64 0.72
CA ASP A 572 -36.59 -27.84 -0.53
C ASP A 572 -35.30 -27.85 -1.37
N GLU A 573 -34.61 -28.99 -1.45
CA GLU A 573 -33.38 -29.20 -2.24
C GLU A 573 -32.18 -28.34 -1.79
N VAL A 574 -32.27 -27.69 -0.62
CA VAL A 574 -31.14 -26.99 -0.01
C VAL A 574 -30.07 -28.00 0.37
N ALA A 575 -28.81 -27.67 0.07
CA ALA A 575 -27.67 -28.52 0.40
C ALA A 575 -26.41 -27.68 0.61
N LEU A 576 -25.48 -28.19 1.41
CA LEU A 576 -24.13 -27.67 1.56
C LEU A 576 -23.13 -28.70 1.02
N ASP A 577 -22.32 -28.29 0.05
CA ASP A 577 -21.32 -29.15 -0.56
C ASP A 577 -19.91 -28.68 -0.18
N ILE A 578 -19.04 -29.62 0.17
CA ILE A 578 -17.63 -29.34 0.49
C ILE A 578 -16.78 -29.64 -0.75
N ALA A 579 -16.15 -28.60 -1.30
CA ALA A 579 -15.33 -28.73 -2.49
C ALA A 579 -14.21 -29.76 -2.28
N GLY A 580 -14.09 -30.71 -3.21
CA GLY A 580 -13.10 -31.78 -3.17
C GLY A 580 -13.52 -33.05 -2.42
N PHE A 581 -14.73 -33.08 -1.85
CA PHE A 581 -15.24 -34.25 -1.13
C PHE A 581 -16.58 -34.73 -1.70
N ASP A 582 -16.73 -36.04 -1.82
CA ASP A 582 -17.99 -36.66 -2.20
C ASP A 582 -18.99 -36.58 -1.05
N ASN A 583 -20.24 -36.25 -1.36
CA ASN A 583 -21.32 -36.22 -0.37
C ASN A 583 -22.30 -37.39 -0.61
N PRO A 584 -22.35 -38.39 0.28
CA PRO A 584 -23.21 -39.56 0.12
C PRO A 584 -24.70 -39.28 0.38
N THR A 585 -25.04 -38.08 0.86
CA THR A 585 -26.43 -37.68 1.19
C THR A 585 -27.10 -36.85 0.09
N ASN A 586 -26.39 -36.57 -1.01
CA ASN A 586 -26.87 -35.78 -2.14
C ASN A 586 -27.81 -36.52 -3.09
#